data_AF-A0A1I3TVJ0-F1
#
_entry.id   AF-A0A1I3TVJ0-F1
#
_cell.length_a   1.000
_cell.length_b   1.000
_cell.length_c   1.000
_cell.angle_alpha   90.00
_cell.angle_beta   90.00
_cell.angle_gamma   90.00
#
_symmetry.space_group_name_H-M   'P 1'
#
loop_
_entity.id
_entity.type
_entity.pdbx_description
1 polymer ?
#
loop_
_entity_poly.entity_id
_entity_poly.type
_entity_poly.pdbx_seq_one_letter_code
_entity_poly.pdbx_strand_id
1 'polypeptide(L)'
;MGCAGRQRRSGWPGTPERGACTGHTAKTFHTLGDHANAERHYATSARSRIDAKHQRITALTLAAQGSEQAAQGHVEAACDTWGRSLDLLGGVRSARAVDAVGGIRRRLGVFHRRGVTAAADLDERARSWQLAHT
;
A
#
# COMPACT_ATOMS: atom_id res chain seq x y z
N MET A 1 44.87 3.33 -19.55
CA MET A 1 44.49 4.13 -18.36
C MET A 1 42.99 4.01 -18.17
N GLY A 2 42.54 3.09 -17.32
CA GLY A 2 41.13 2.86 -17.04
C GLY A 2 40.82 3.18 -15.59
N CYS A 3 40.10 4.28 -15.34
CA CYS A 3 39.53 4.56 -14.02
C CYS A 3 38.18 3.87 -13.90
N ALA A 4 38.23 2.63 -13.41
CA ALA A 4 37.09 1.91 -12.87
C ALA A 4 36.77 2.42 -11.45
N GLY A 5 35.48 2.43 -11.09
CA GLY A 5 35.09 2.44 -9.68
C GLY A 5 34.01 3.44 -9.29
N ARG A 6 32.91 3.51 -10.04
CA ARG A 6 31.66 4.14 -9.60
C ARG A 6 31.23 3.45 -8.30
N GLN A 7 31.38 4.12 -7.15
CA GLN A 7 30.96 3.60 -5.85
C GLN A 7 29.52 3.08 -5.94
N ARG A 8 29.37 1.76 -5.74
CA ARG A 8 28.08 1.14 -5.46
C ARG A 8 27.61 1.71 -4.12
N ARG A 9 26.55 2.53 -4.14
CA ARG A 9 25.82 2.90 -2.93
C ARG A 9 25.34 1.61 -2.26
N SER A 10 26.00 1.22 -1.17
CA SER A 10 25.52 0.18 -0.27
C SER A 10 24.20 0.67 0.34
N GLY A 11 23.09 0.22 -0.21
CA GLY A 11 21.77 0.43 0.40
C GLY A 11 21.74 -0.33 1.71
N TRP A 12 21.80 0.40 2.83
CA TRP A 12 21.55 -0.16 4.15
C TRP A 12 20.20 -0.88 4.14
N PRO A 13 20.08 -2.10 4.71
CA PRO A 13 18.78 -2.75 4.83
C PRO A 13 17.82 -1.81 5.58
N GLY A 14 16.61 -1.63 5.02
CA GLY A 14 15.63 -0.69 5.56
C GLY A 14 15.24 -1.10 6.97
N THR A 15 15.48 -0.22 7.94
CA THR A 15 15.14 -0.47 9.33
C THR A 15 13.71 -0.02 9.66
N PRO A 16 13.05 -0.60 10.67
CA PRO A 16 11.65 -0.27 11.02
C PRO A 16 11.42 1.22 11.35
N GLU A 17 12.40 1.89 11.96
CA GLU A 17 12.38 3.32 12.28
C GLU A 17 12.45 4.20 11.03
N ARG A 18 13.28 3.83 10.04
CA ARG A 18 13.26 4.48 8.72
C ARG A 18 11.92 4.28 8.04
N GLY A 19 11.32 3.09 8.19
CA GLY A 19 9.97 2.81 7.75
C GLY A 19 8.91 3.72 8.40
N ALA A 20 9.09 4.12 9.65
CA ALA A 20 8.18 5.03 10.36
C ALA A 20 8.24 6.44 9.77
N CYS A 21 9.46 6.98 9.68
CA CYS A 21 9.70 8.32 9.18
C CYS A 21 9.21 8.48 7.74
N THR A 22 9.58 7.53 6.86
CA THR A 22 9.10 7.52 5.46
C THR A 22 7.58 7.40 5.36
N GLY A 23 6.93 6.65 6.26
CA GLY A 23 5.47 6.59 6.33
C GLY A 23 4.83 7.91 6.77
N HIS A 24 5.45 8.68 7.67
CA HIS A 24 4.98 10.03 8.01
C HIS A 24 5.18 11.01 6.86
N THR A 25 6.33 10.96 6.18
CA THR A 25 6.58 11.76 4.96
C THR A 25 5.52 11.51 3.89
N ALA A 26 5.13 10.24 3.69
CA ALA A 26 4.07 9.89 2.75
C ALA A 26 2.73 10.55 3.11
N LYS A 27 2.37 10.55 4.40
CA LYS A 27 1.15 11.24 4.88
C LYS A 27 1.23 12.75 4.67
N THR A 28 2.40 13.37 4.84
CA THR A 28 2.59 14.78 4.54
C THR A 28 2.30 15.07 3.07
N PHE A 29 2.88 14.29 2.15
CA PHE A 29 2.61 14.45 0.71
C PHE A 29 1.15 14.18 0.35
N HIS A 30 0.52 13.18 0.96
CA HIS A 30 -0.93 12.93 0.80
C HIS A 30 -1.74 14.17 1.17
N THR A 31 -1.49 14.77 2.34
CA THR A 31 -2.18 16.00 2.78
C THR A 31 -1.94 17.19 1.84
N LEU A 32 -0.77 17.24 1.19
CA LEU A 32 -0.44 18.27 0.19
C LEU A 32 -1.05 17.98 -1.20
N GLY A 33 -1.69 16.82 -1.41
CA GLY A 33 -2.21 16.39 -2.71
C GLY A 33 -1.14 15.87 -3.68
N ASP A 34 0.11 15.71 -3.23
CA ASP A 34 1.20 15.17 -4.05
C ASP A 34 1.18 13.64 -3.99
N HIS A 35 0.25 13.06 -4.75
CA HIS A 35 0.01 11.61 -4.78
C HIS A 35 1.23 10.82 -5.26
N ALA A 36 1.99 11.37 -6.22
CA ALA A 36 3.18 10.71 -6.76
C ALA A 36 4.30 10.56 -5.72
N ASN A 37 4.58 11.61 -4.94
CA ASN A 37 5.54 11.50 -3.85
C ASN A 37 4.99 10.68 -2.68
N ALA A 38 3.70 10.80 -2.35
CA ALA A 38 3.07 9.98 -1.31
C ALA A 38 3.23 8.47 -1.61
N GLU A 39 2.94 8.04 -2.84
CA GLU A 39 3.11 6.66 -3.28
C GLU A 39 4.55 6.15 -3.07
N ARG A 40 5.55 6.92 -3.55
CA ARG A 40 6.98 6.55 -3.44
C ARG A 40 7.42 6.34 -1.99
N HIS A 41 6.95 7.21 -1.09
CA HIS A 41 7.28 7.13 0.31
C HIS A 41 6.54 5.99 1.02
N TYR A 42 5.28 5.71 0.69
CA TYR A 42 4.58 4.53 1.20
C TYR A 42 5.25 3.23 0.74
N ALA A 43 5.63 3.13 -0.54
CA ALA A 43 6.34 1.96 -1.07
C ALA A 43 7.68 1.72 -0.35
N THR A 44 8.41 2.79 -0.04
CA THR A 44 9.65 2.72 0.75
C THR A 44 9.40 2.32 2.19
N SER A 45 8.33 2.83 2.81
CA SER A 45 7.92 2.45 4.16
C SER A 45 7.57 0.97 4.27
N ALA A 46 6.78 0.44 3.33
CA ALA A 46 6.40 -0.98 3.28
C ALA A 46 7.63 -1.89 3.13
N ARG A 47 8.57 -1.54 2.24
CA ARG A 47 9.82 -2.31 2.04
C ARG A 47 10.75 -2.31 3.25
N SER A 48 10.61 -1.35 4.15
CA SER A 48 11.44 -1.26 5.37
C SER A 48 10.89 -2.11 6.53
N ARG A 49 9.76 -2.81 6.33
CA ARG A 49 9.01 -3.53 7.36
C ARG A 49 8.47 -4.87 6.84
N ILE A 50 9.36 -5.80 6.57
CA ILE A 50 9.02 -7.10 5.93
C ILE A 50 8.74 -8.20 6.97
N ASP A 51 9.07 -8.00 8.25
CA ASP A 51 8.85 -9.02 9.28
C ASP A 51 7.37 -9.18 9.70
N ALA A 52 7.06 -10.34 10.29
CA ALA A 52 5.71 -10.66 10.78
C ALA A 52 5.23 -9.72 11.89
N LYS A 53 6.15 -9.16 12.69
CA LYS A 53 5.80 -8.21 13.78
C LYS A 53 5.18 -6.93 13.22
N HIS A 54 5.55 -6.52 12.01
CA HIS A 54 5.04 -5.33 11.35
C HIS A 54 3.95 -5.61 10.30
N GLN A 55 3.48 -6.86 10.16
CA GLN A 55 2.50 -7.28 9.16
C GLN A 55 1.30 -6.32 9.06
N ARG A 56 0.64 -6.00 10.18
CA ARG A 56 -0.51 -5.08 10.18
C ARG A 56 -0.15 -3.71 9.63
N ILE A 57 0.94 -3.10 10.09
CA ILE A 57 1.27 -1.73 9.68
C ILE A 57 1.73 -1.70 8.21
N THR A 58 2.44 -2.73 7.76
CA THR A 58 2.80 -2.90 6.34
C THR A 58 1.57 -3.04 5.47
N ALA A 59 0.56 -3.81 5.90
CA ALA A 59 -0.70 -3.92 5.17
C ALA A 59 -1.45 -2.58 5.07
N LEU A 60 -1.53 -1.82 6.16
CA LEU A 60 -2.15 -0.48 6.17
C LEU A 60 -1.38 0.51 5.28
N THR A 61 -0.05 0.43 5.27
CA THR A 61 0.80 1.24 4.38
C THR A 61 0.53 0.91 2.91
N LEU A 62 0.37 -0.37 2.55
CA LEU A 62 0.00 -0.78 1.19
C LEU A 62 -1.41 -0.31 0.82
N ALA A 63 -2.37 -0.34 1.76
CA ALA A 63 -3.71 0.20 1.53
C ALA A 63 -3.69 1.71 1.19
N ALA A 64 -2.84 2.46 1.89
CA ALA A 64 -2.61 3.87 1.60
C ALA A 64 -1.91 4.07 0.25
N GLN A 65 -0.84 3.31 -0.05
CA GLN A 65 -0.15 3.37 -1.34
C GLN A 65 -1.11 3.15 -2.52
N GLY A 66 -1.96 2.12 -2.46
CA GLY A 66 -2.94 1.86 -3.51
C GLY A 66 -3.97 3.00 -3.66
N SER A 67 -4.27 3.72 -2.58
CA SER A 67 -5.11 4.92 -2.65
C SER A 67 -4.44 6.06 -3.43
N GLU A 68 -3.13 6.25 -3.26
CA GLU A 68 -2.35 7.24 -4.02
C GLU A 68 -2.23 6.84 -5.50
N GLN A 69 -2.09 5.54 -5.79
CA GLN A 69 -2.07 5.02 -7.17
C GLN A 69 -3.41 5.26 -7.86
N ALA A 70 -4.52 4.95 -7.19
CA ALA A 70 -5.86 5.18 -7.70
C ALA A 70 -6.15 6.68 -7.93
N ALA A 71 -5.66 7.57 -7.05
CA ALA A 71 -5.80 9.02 -7.21
C ALA A 71 -5.06 9.54 -8.44
N GLN A 72 -3.96 8.89 -8.85
CA GLN A 72 -3.23 9.18 -10.08
C GLN A 72 -3.86 8.54 -11.33
N GLY A 73 -4.89 7.71 -11.18
CA GLY A 73 -5.50 6.95 -12.27
C GLY A 73 -4.82 5.62 -12.60
N HIS A 74 -3.84 5.18 -11.80
CA HIS A 74 -3.15 3.89 -11.96
C HIS A 74 -3.98 2.75 -11.33
N VAL A 75 -5.12 2.42 -11.92
CA VAL A 75 -6.13 1.51 -11.32
C VAL A 75 -5.62 0.09 -11.15
N GLU A 76 -4.92 -0.45 -12.14
CA GLU A 76 -4.39 -1.81 -12.13
C GLU A 76 -3.31 -1.94 -11.03
N ALA A 77 -2.37 -0.99 -10.98
CA ALA A 77 -1.34 -0.95 -9.93
C ALA A 77 -1.95 -0.82 -8.53
N ALA A 78 -3.03 -0.02 -8.40
CA ALA A 78 -3.78 0.10 -7.16
C ALA A 78 -4.40 -1.24 -6.75
N CYS A 79 -5.02 -1.96 -7.70
CA CYS A 79 -5.61 -3.28 -7.44
C CYS A 79 -4.56 -4.29 -6.98
N ASP A 80 -3.39 -4.35 -7.63
CA ASP A 80 -2.29 -5.24 -7.22
C ASP A 80 -1.77 -4.90 -5.82
N THR A 81 -1.67 -3.62 -5.50
CA THR A 81 -1.19 -3.15 -4.20
C THR A 81 -2.21 -3.42 -3.08
N TRP A 82 -3.49 -3.21 -3.34
CA TRP A 82 -4.58 -3.56 -2.42
C TRP A 82 -4.74 -5.07 -2.25
N GLY A 83 -4.53 -5.87 -3.29
CA GLY A 83 -4.48 -7.32 -3.19
C GLY A 83 -3.45 -7.78 -2.16
N ARG A 84 -2.21 -7.29 -2.28
CA ARG A 84 -1.14 -7.56 -1.30
C ARG A 84 -1.49 -7.06 0.11
N SER A 85 -2.19 -5.94 0.24
CA SER A 85 -2.70 -5.46 1.52
C SER A 85 -3.68 -6.46 2.14
N LEU A 86 -4.67 -6.94 1.38
CA LEU A 86 -5.65 -7.93 1.84
C LEU A 86 -4.98 -9.24 2.26
N ASP A 87 -4.00 -9.71 1.50
CA ASP A 87 -3.29 -10.95 1.80
C ASP A 87 -2.56 -10.85 3.15
N LEU A 88 -1.92 -9.71 3.43
CA LEU A 88 -1.32 -9.45 4.74
C LEU A 88 -2.35 -9.25 5.87
N LEU A 89 -3.57 -8.80 5.56
CA LEU A 89 -4.63 -8.65 6.54
C LEU A 89 -5.37 -9.96 6.86
N GLY A 90 -5.17 -11.04 6.11
CA GLY A 90 -5.88 -12.31 6.30
C GLY A 90 -5.77 -12.93 7.70
N GLY A 91 -4.72 -12.59 8.47
CA GLY A 91 -4.55 -13.01 9.87
C GLY A 91 -4.72 -11.88 10.90
N VAL A 92 -5.18 -10.70 10.50
CA VAL A 92 -5.15 -9.49 11.32
C VAL A 92 -6.56 -9.00 11.64
N ARG A 93 -7.00 -9.18 12.89
CA ARG A 93 -8.23 -8.60 13.41
C ARG A 93 -7.96 -7.26 14.09
N SER A 94 -8.31 -6.16 13.44
CA SER A 94 -8.27 -4.83 14.05
C SER A 94 -9.26 -3.87 13.40
N ALA A 95 -9.82 -2.94 14.19
CA ALA A 95 -10.70 -1.89 13.66
C ALA A 95 -10.08 -1.13 12.48
N ARG A 96 -8.78 -0.79 12.56
CA ARG A 96 -8.07 -0.13 11.46
C ARG A 96 -7.98 -0.96 10.19
N ALA A 97 -7.92 -2.29 10.30
CA ALA A 97 -7.95 -3.18 9.14
C ALA A 97 -9.34 -3.15 8.49
N VAL A 98 -10.40 -3.23 9.30
CA VAL A 98 -11.79 -3.11 8.82
C VAL A 98 -12.01 -1.78 8.11
N ASP A 99 -11.55 -0.67 8.69
CA ASP A 99 -11.64 0.66 8.08
C ASP A 99 -10.88 0.75 6.76
N ALA A 100 -9.66 0.17 6.71
CA ALA A 100 -8.84 0.15 5.50
C ALA A 100 -9.53 -0.64 4.38
N VAL A 101 -10.05 -1.84 4.67
CA VAL A 101 -10.76 -2.66 3.68
C VAL A 101 -12.06 -1.97 3.24
N GLY A 102 -12.81 -1.37 4.16
CA GLY A 102 -13.97 -0.54 3.81
C GLY A 102 -13.60 0.63 2.89
N GLY A 103 -12.45 1.27 3.14
CA GLY A 103 -11.91 2.33 2.29
C GLY A 103 -11.46 1.87 0.91
N ILE A 104 -10.91 0.65 0.79
CA ILE A 104 -10.58 0.02 -0.49
C ILE A 104 -11.85 -0.20 -1.30
N ARG A 105 -12.86 -0.87 -0.70
CA ARG A 105 -14.13 -1.17 -1.38
C ARG A 105 -14.86 0.07 -1.89
N ARG A 106 -14.89 1.16 -1.11
CA ARG A 106 -15.48 2.44 -1.56
C ARG A 106 -14.81 2.96 -2.84
N ARG A 107 -13.48 2.85 -2.95
CA ARG A 107 -12.73 3.28 -4.14
C ARG A 107 -12.96 2.34 -5.32
N LEU A 108 -12.93 1.03 -5.08
CA LEU A 108 -13.21 0.01 -6.09
C LEU A 108 -14.60 0.16 -6.71
N GLY A 109 -15.61 0.56 -5.92
CA GLY A 109 -16.96 0.80 -6.44
C GLY A 109 -17.03 1.84 -7.57
N VAL A 110 -16.10 2.81 -7.62
CA VAL A 110 -16.01 3.77 -8.73
C VAL A 110 -15.51 3.09 -10.01
N PHE A 111 -14.51 2.21 -9.90
CA PHE A 111 -13.89 1.52 -11.04
C PHE A 111 -14.74 0.34 -11.54
N HIS A 112 -15.43 -0.36 -10.64
CA HIS A 112 -16.39 -1.39 -10.99
C HIS A 112 -17.50 -0.84 -11.90
N ARG A 113 -18.07 0.34 -11.56
CA ARG A 113 -19.08 1.01 -12.40
C ARG A 113 -18.55 1.42 -13.78
N ARG A 114 -17.22 1.51 -13.94
CA ARG A 114 -16.54 1.79 -15.22
C ARG A 114 -16.15 0.53 -16.00
N GLY A 115 -16.48 -0.66 -15.49
CA GLY A 115 -16.21 -1.94 -16.15
C GLY A 115 -14.79 -2.50 -15.96
N VAL A 116 -14.04 -2.05 -14.95
CA VAL A 116 -12.68 -2.56 -14.68
C VAL A 116 -12.77 -3.92 -13.97
N THR A 117 -12.49 -5.01 -14.68
CA THR A 117 -12.56 -6.39 -14.15
C THR A 117 -11.70 -6.61 -12.91
N ALA A 118 -10.44 -6.14 -12.93
CA ALA A 118 -9.54 -6.27 -11.79
C ALA A 118 -10.10 -5.64 -10.50
N ALA A 119 -10.87 -4.55 -10.63
CA ALA A 119 -11.53 -3.91 -9.50
C ALA A 119 -12.73 -4.71 -8.99
N ALA A 120 -13.44 -5.42 -9.87
CA ALA A 120 -14.54 -6.31 -9.52
C ALA A 120 -14.04 -7.51 -8.71
N ASP A 121 -13.03 -8.20 -9.23
CA ASP A 121 -12.43 -9.38 -8.58
C ASP A 121 -11.87 -9.02 -7.20
N LEU A 122 -11.24 -7.85 -7.10
CA LEU A 122 -10.71 -7.37 -5.83
C LEU A 122 -11.82 -6.93 -4.85
N ASP A 123 -12.93 -6.34 -5.31
CA ASP A 123 -14.05 -6.02 -4.41
C ASP A 123 -14.66 -7.30 -3.82
N GLU A 124 -14.75 -8.37 -4.60
CA GLU A 124 -15.22 -9.66 -4.11
C GLU A 124 -14.28 -10.26 -3.05
N ARG A 125 -12.95 -10.20 -3.29
CA ARG A 125 -11.96 -10.60 -2.27
C ARG A 125 -12.08 -9.75 -1.00
N ALA A 126 -12.27 -8.45 -1.13
CA ALA A 126 -12.42 -7.54 0.00
C ALA A 126 -13.73 -7.79 0.77
N ARG A 127 -14.83 -8.08 0.07
CA ARG A 127 -16.10 -8.50 0.67
C ARG A 127 -15.93 -9.79 1.46
N SER A 128 -15.30 -10.80 0.86
CA SER A 128 -15.01 -12.09 1.52
C SER A 128 -14.17 -11.90 2.77
N TRP A 129 -13.13 -11.04 2.70
CA TRP A 129 -12.31 -10.71 3.87
C TRP A 129 -13.15 -10.09 4.99
N GLN A 130 -14.05 -9.14 4.68
CA GLN A 130 -14.89 -8.48 5.67
C GLN A 130 -15.82 -9.48 6.37
N LEU A 131 -16.48 -10.37 5.63
CA LEU A 131 -17.37 -11.40 6.19
C LEU A 131 -16.64 -12.34 7.17
N ALA A 132 -15.35 -12.58 6.96
CA ALA A 132 -14.53 -13.40 7.85
C ALA A 132 -14.00 -12.66 9.10
N HIS A 133 -14.10 -11.33 9.13
CA HIS A 133 -13.48 -10.45 10.13
C HIS A 133 -14.43 -9.47 10.83
N THR A 134 -15.73 -9.50 10.50
CA THR A 134 -16.84 -8.93 11.28
C THR A 134 -17.28 -9.90 12.37
#